data_AF-A0A955BEM4-F1
#
_entry.id   AF-A0A955BEM4-F1
#
_cell.length_a   1.000
_cell.length_b   1.000
_cell.length_c   1.000
_cell.angle_alpha   90.00
_cell.angle_beta   90.00
_cell.angle_gamma   90.00
#
_symmetry.space_group_name_H-M   'P 1'
#
loop_
_entity.id
_entity.type
_entity.pdbx_description
1 polymer ?
#
loop_
_entity_poly.entity_id
_entity_poly.type
_entity_poly.pdbx_seq_one_letter_code
_entity_poly.pdbx_strand_id
1 'polypeptide(L)'
;MSRSWLWLLLGAFLFVVPLSGCGGGGSGDGGSGSGSESKRILLLTNGDDPFWDCMREGMIKASEDLKLADAGMVAELDKNDGTPKGQVDKLKQYASRSDVAAVMISVIEPNNIAIYKAMKELEAQGIKVITIDSDIATAKADARTVYIGTDNMAAGRELGKAAKALAGEGEHAYAAFSGYPDTDNASKRVAGFGEAAGESFKLTENLGDELNHSTAQRNVRTALDNHQEIDVLCGIWAYNAHAIVEVVKERD
;
A
#
# COMPACT_ATOMS: atom_id res chain seq x y z
N MET A 1 34.50 33.23 -29.99
CA MET A 1 34.70 33.91 -31.28
C MET A 1 35.75 33.15 -32.08
N SER A 2 35.35 32.55 -33.21
CA SER A 2 36.20 32.12 -34.36
C SER A 2 37.35 31.13 -34.03
N ARG A 3 37.56 30.00 -34.71
CA ARG A 3 37.42 29.72 -36.14
C ARG A 3 37.68 28.22 -36.37
N SER A 4 36.94 27.68 -37.31
CA SER A 4 37.01 26.34 -37.88
C SER A 4 38.37 26.03 -38.54
N TRP A 5 38.77 24.76 -38.53
CA TRP A 5 39.69 24.19 -39.51
C TRP A 5 38.97 23.13 -40.34
N LEU A 6 38.98 23.36 -41.64
CA LEU A 6 38.56 22.47 -42.71
C LEU A 6 39.81 22.23 -43.54
N TRP A 7 40.16 20.98 -43.87
CA TRP A 7 40.91 20.66 -45.08
C TRP A 7 40.82 19.18 -45.46
N LEU A 8 40.51 18.99 -46.75
CA LEU A 8 40.92 17.93 -47.71
C LEU A 8 40.59 16.46 -47.38
N LEU A 9 39.68 15.80 -48.11
CA LEU A 9 39.65 15.38 -49.54
C LEU A 9 40.18 13.96 -49.75
N LEU A 10 39.31 13.10 -50.29
CA LEU A 10 39.48 12.09 -51.37
C LEU A 10 38.31 11.11 -51.19
N GLY A 11 37.41 10.84 -52.13
CA GLY A 11 37.47 10.90 -53.58
C GLY A 11 37.13 9.52 -54.13
N ALA A 12 35.89 9.31 -54.57
CA ALA A 12 35.53 8.36 -55.64
C ALA A 12 34.03 8.49 -55.95
N PHE A 13 33.76 9.16 -57.07
CA PHE A 13 32.49 9.16 -57.78
C PHE A 13 32.36 7.85 -58.56
N LEU A 14 31.19 7.20 -58.52
CA LEU A 14 30.65 6.50 -59.69
C LEU A 14 29.13 6.32 -59.52
N PHE A 15 28.40 7.15 -60.26
CA PHE A 15 26.96 7.11 -60.47
C PHE A 15 26.67 6.19 -61.67
N VAL A 16 25.80 5.20 -61.51
CA VAL A 16 25.05 4.59 -62.61
C VAL A 16 23.63 4.27 -62.11
N VAL A 17 22.63 4.82 -62.80
CA VAL A 17 21.17 4.59 -62.70
C VAL A 17 20.62 4.77 -64.12
N PRO A 18 19.46 4.24 -64.58
CA PRO A 18 18.59 3.14 -64.12
C PRO A 18 18.34 2.07 -65.21
N LEU A 19 17.70 0.95 -64.86
CA LEU A 19 16.80 0.26 -65.79
C LEU A 19 15.49 -0.09 -65.07
N SER A 20 14.39 0.42 -65.63
CA SER A 20 13.01 0.17 -65.24
C SER A 20 12.60 -1.26 -65.62
N GLY A 21 12.14 -2.04 -64.64
CA GLY A 21 11.41 -3.29 -64.83
C GLY A 21 10.02 -3.17 -64.23
N CYS A 22 8.99 -3.29 -65.06
CA CYS A 22 7.59 -3.32 -64.68
C CYS A 22 7.13 -4.79 -64.65
N GLY A 23 6.45 -5.23 -63.58
CA GLY A 23 5.69 -6.48 -63.58
C GLY A 23 5.74 -7.27 -62.28
N GLY A 24 4.62 -7.33 -61.56
CA GLY A 24 4.36 -8.32 -60.51
C GLY A 24 3.73 -7.73 -59.25
N GLY A 25 2.39 -7.74 -59.19
CA GLY A 25 1.64 -7.29 -58.02
C GLY A 25 1.91 -8.12 -56.77
N GLY A 26 1.99 -7.43 -55.64
CA GLY A 26 2.06 -7.99 -54.31
C GLY A 26 1.74 -6.88 -53.31
N SER A 27 0.50 -6.91 -52.81
CA SER A 27 -0.09 -5.96 -51.89
C SER A 27 0.82 -5.63 -50.71
N GLY A 28 0.86 -4.34 -50.36
CA GLY A 28 1.47 -3.90 -49.12
C GLY A 28 0.77 -4.54 -47.92
N ASP A 29 1.57 -4.98 -46.96
CA ASP A 29 1.10 -5.22 -45.60
C ASP A 29 1.96 -4.39 -44.66
N GLY A 30 1.44 -3.21 -44.36
CA GLY A 30 1.78 -2.46 -43.17
C GLY A 30 1.04 -3.11 -42.02
N GLY A 31 1.80 -3.72 -41.11
CA GLY A 31 1.27 -4.37 -39.92
C GLY A 31 2.32 -4.43 -38.84
N SER A 32 2.86 -3.29 -38.39
CA SER A 32 3.40 -3.24 -37.03
C SER A 32 2.19 -3.38 -36.10
N GLY A 33 1.91 -4.60 -35.66
CA GLY A 33 0.97 -4.83 -34.58
C GLY A 33 1.42 -4.00 -33.39
N SER A 34 0.72 -2.90 -33.12
CA SER A 34 0.70 -2.30 -31.80
C SER A 34 0.11 -3.38 -30.90
N GLY A 35 0.96 -4.16 -30.24
CA GLY A 35 0.52 -4.94 -29.10
C GLY A 35 -0.22 -3.97 -28.19
N SER A 36 -1.51 -4.19 -27.95
CA SER A 36 -2.28 -3.27 -27.13
C SER A 36 -1.63 -3.26 -25.76
N GLU A 37 -0.99 -2.16 -25.40
CA GLU A 37 -0.28 -2.05 -24.13
C GLU A 37 -1.30 -2.28 -23.01
N SER A 38 -1.12 -3.36 -22.24
CA SER A 38 -2.11 -3.79 -21.25
C SER A 38 -2.26 -2.71 -20.18
N LYS A 39 -3.49 -2.44 -19.75
CA LYS A 39 -3.74 -1.48 -18.68
C LYS A 39 -3.42 -2.08 -17.31
N ARG A 40 -2.82 -1.30 -16.42
CA ARG A 40 -2.42 -1.72 -15.07
C ARG A 40 -3.43 -1.30 -14.01
N ILE A 41 -3.71 -2.23 -13.10
CA ILE A 41 -4.32 -1.98 -11.79
C ILE A 41 -3.20 -2.13 -10.76
N LEU A 42 -2.84 -1.04 -10.08
CA LEU A 42 -1.74 -1.04 -9.11
C LEU A 42 -2.29 -1.14 -7.69
N LEU A 43 -1.77 -2.05 -6.89
CA LEU A 43 -2.01 -2.10 -5.44
C LEU A 43 -0.77 -1.61 -4.71
N LEU A 44 -0.82 -0.38 -4.20
CA LEU A 44 0.24 0.25 -3.42
C LEU A 44 0.04 0.01 -1.92
N THR A 45 0.96 -0.75 -1.32
CA THR A 45 0.97 -1.01 0.13
C THR A 45 1.40 0.23 0.91
N ASN A 46 1.11 0.28 2.22
CA ASN A 46 1.61 1.35 3.11
C ASN A 46 3.07 1.11 3.54
N GLY A 47 3.53 -0.14 3.54
CA GLY A 47 4.89 -0.56 3.86
C GLY A 47 5.16 -1.99 3.40
N ASP A 48 6.27 -2.57 3.88
CA ASP A 48 6.66 -3.95 3.60
C ASP A 48 6.37 -4.85 4.81
N ASP A 49 5.37 -5.73 4.68
CA ASP A 49 4.95 -6.65 5.74
C ASP A 49 4.39 -7.95 5.12
N PRO A 50 4.64 -9.13 5.71
CA PRO A 50 4.10 -10.41 5.24
C PRO A 50 2.57 -10.46 5.11
N PHE A 51 1.83 -9.59 5.80
CA PHE A 51 0.40 -9.36 5.58
C PHE A 51 0.06 -9.16 4.09
N TRP A 52 0.92 -8.46 3.36
CA TRP A 52 0.72 -8.15 1.94
C TRP A 52 0.94 -9.35 1.02
N ASP A 53 1.62 -10.41 1.48
CA ASP A 53 1.78 -11.63 0.68
C ASP A 53 0.44 -12.34 0.50
N CYS A 54 -0.35 -12.45 1.56
CA CYS A 54 -1.72 -12.99 1.49
C CYS A 54 -2.61 -12.15 0.55
N MET A 55 -2.48 -10.82 0.62
CA MET A 55 -3.21 -9.90 -0.27
C MET A 55 -2.80 -10.09 -1.73
N ARG A 56 -1.51 -10.30 -2.00
CA ARG A 56 -0.98 -10.57 -3.34
C ARG A 56 -1.56 -11.86 -3.93
N GLU A 57 -1.62 -12.94 -3.15
CA GLU A 57 -2.22 -14.20 -3.61
C GLU A 57 -3.72 -14.02 -3.92
N GLY A 58 -4.44 -13.27 -3.09
CA GLY A 58 -5.84 -12.91 -3.36
C GLY A 58 -6.01 -12.08 -4.65
N MET A 59 -5.11 -11.12 -4.90
CA MET A 59 -5.09 -10.32 -6.12
C MET A 59 -4.81 -11.17 -7.37
N ILE A 60 -3.87 -12.12 -7.30
CA ILE A 60 -3.58 -13.05 -8.39
C ILE A 60 -4.83 -13.89 -8.70
N LYS A 61 -5.44 -14.50 -7.67
CA LYS A 61 -6.65 -15.31 -7.85
C LYS A 61 -7.80 -14.50 -8.45
N ALA A 62 -8.01 -13.27 -7.98
CA ALA A 62 -9.03 -12.39 -8.54
C ALA A 62 -8.74 -12.02 -10.00
N SER A 63 -7.47 -11.87 -10.37
CA SER A 63 -7.07 -11.56 -11.75
C SER A 63 -7.44 -12.69 -12.72
N GLU A 64 -7.30 -13.94 -12.28
CA GLU A 64 -7.71 -15.13 -13.02
C GLU A 64 -9.24 -15.24 -13.11
N ASP A 65 -9.95 -15.11 -11.99
CA ASP A 65 -11.41 -15.24 -11.93
C ASP A 65 -12.14 -14.19 -12.77
N LEU A 66 -11.60 -12.96 -12.78
CA LEU A 66 -12.13 -11.85 -13.55
C LEU A 66 -11.58 -11.79 -14.98
N LYS A 67 -10.68 -12.72 -15.35
CA LYS A 67 -10.05 -12.81 -16.68
C LYS A 67 -9.44 -11.47 -17.13
N LEU A 68 -8.66 -10.83 -16.27
CA LEU A 68 -8.09 -9.51 -16.57
C LEU A 68 -7.27 -9.52 -17.86
N ALA A 69 -6.52 -10.60 -18.12
CA ALA A 69 -5.74 -10.74 -19.35
C ALA A 69 -6.61 -10.67 -20.62
N ASP A 70 -7.79 -11.30 -20.61
CA ASP A 70 -8.75 -11.26 -21.74
C ASP A 70 -9.30 -9.84 -21.95
N ALA A 71 -9.36 -9.05 -20.88
CA ALA A 71 -9.74 -7.64 -20.92
C ALA A 71 -8.54 -6.69 -21.19
N GLY A 72 -7.36 -7.23 -21.50
CA GLY A 72 -6.14 -6.43 -21.72
C GLY A 72 -5.67 -5.69 -20.47
N MET A 73 -5.88 -6.27 -19.29
CA MET A 73 -5.51 -5.70 -18.00
C MET A 73 -4.57 -6.63 -17.21
N VAL A 74 -3.76 -6.04 -16.34
CA VAL A 74 -2.91 -6.76 -15.37
C VAL A 74 -2.98 -6.07 -14.01
N ALA A 75 -3.01 -6.84 -12.93
CA ALA A 75 -2.90 -6.33 -11.57
C ALA A 75 -1.49 -6.56 -11.02
N GLU A 76 -0.90 -5.52 -10.43
CA GLU A 76 0.45 -5.56 -9.88
C GLU A 76 0.45 -4.98 -8.47
N LEU A 77 1.19 -5.61 -7.55
CA LEU A 77 1.45 -5.07 -6.22
C LEU A 77 2.75 -4.26 -6.27
N ASP A 78 2.71 -3.05 -5.74
CA ASP A 78 3.88 -2.19 -5.54
C ASP A 78 4.03 -1.87 -4.05
N LYS A 79 5.28 -1.82 -3.58
CA LYS A 79 5.60 -1.63 -2.17
C LYS A 79 6.01 -0.18 -1.91
N ASN A 80 5.41 0.43 -0.90
CA ASN A 80 5.89 1.70 -0.36
C ASN A 80 7.11 1.46 0.56
N ASP A 81 7.92 2.50 0.75
CA ASP A 81 9.09 2.48 1.65
C ASP A 81 8.75 2.68 3.14
N GLY A 82 7.46 2.62 3.49
CA GLY A 82 6.99 2.89 4.85
C GLY A 82 6.93 4.38 5.19
N THR A 83 7.05 5.29 4.22
CA THR A 83 6.96 6.74 4.47
C THR A 83 5.83 7.41 3.69
N PRO A 84 5.27 8.54 4.19
CA PRO A 84 4.30 9.33 3.44
C PRO A 84 4.90 9.92 2.17
N LYS A 85 6.20 10.28 2.20
CA LYS A 85 6.91 10.81 1.03
C LYS A 85 7.01 9.77 -0.09
N GLY A 86 7.41 8.54 0.24
CA GLY A 86 7.47 7.43 -0.72
C GLY A 86 6.12 7.21 -1.38
N GLN A 87 5.04 7.24 -0.60
CA GLN A 87 3.69 7.05 -1.12
C GLN A 87 3.29 8.17 -2.08
N VAL A 88 3.59 9.44 -1.76
CA VAL A 88 3.37 10.58 -2.67
C VAL A 88 4.17 10.44 -3.96
N ASP A 89 5.45 10.05 -3.87
CA ASP A 89 6.33 9.92 -5.04
C ASP A 89 5.86 8.79 -5.97
N LYS A 90 5.39 7.67 -5.42
CA LYS A 90 4.75 6.57 -6.17
C LYS A 90 3.47 7.02 -6.88
N LEU A 91 2.58 7.73 -6.19
CA LEU A 91 1.35 8.24 -6.81
C LEU A 91 1.65 9.18 -7.99
N LYS A 92 2.67 10.04 -7.87
CA LYS A 92 3.13 10.89 -8.98
C LYS A 92 3.73 10.08 -10.13
N GLN A 93 4.47 9.02 -9.82
CA GLN A 93 4.98 8.10 -10.83
C GLN A 93 3.84 7.40 -11.58
N TYR A 94 2.74 7.07 -10.90
CA TYR A 94 1.58 6.43 -11.55
C TYR A 94 0.84 7.43 -12.44
N ALA A 95 0.73 8.69 -12.01
CA ALA A 95 0.14 9.77 -12.79
C ALA A 95 0.91 10.08 -14.09
N SER A 96 2.20 9.73 -14.18
CA SER A 96 2.96 9.93 -15.42
C SER A 96 2.86 8.76 -16.41
N ARG A 97 2.16 7.67 -16.04
CA ARG A 97 2.01 6.45 -16.85
C ARG A 97 0.65 6.43 -17.53
N SER A 98 0.65 6.37 -18.86
CA SER A 98 -0.57 6.35 -19.69
C SER A 98 -1.38 5.06 -19.57
N ASP A 99 -0.79 4.00 -19.04
CA ASP A 99 -1.38 2.67 -18.99
C ASP A 99 -1.93 2.29 -17.61
N VAL A 100 -1.82 3.13 -16.60
CA VAL A 100 -2.46 2.90 -15.30
C VAL A 100 -3.96 3.21 -15.42
N ALA A 101 -4.81 2.23 -15.17
CA ALA A 101 -6.27 2.37 -15.17
C ALA A 101 -6.84 2.59 -13.76
N ALA A 102 -6.22 1.98 -12.76
CA ALA A 102 -6.64 2.10 -11.37
C ALA A 102 -5.46 1.97 -10.40
N VAL A 103 -5.60 2.63 -9.24
CA VAL A 103 -4.70 2.54 -8.09
C VAL A 103 -5.53 2.19 -6.87
N MET A 104 -5.26 1.02 -6.31
CA MET A 104 -5.65 0.63 -4.96
C MET A 104 -4.51 1.04 -4.01
N ILE A 105 -4.81 1.71 -2.92
CA ILE A 105 -3.80 2.25 -2.00
C ILE A 105 -4.19 1.97 -0.55
N SER A 106 -3.27 1.39 0.23
CA SER A 106 -3.37 1.45 1.70
C SER A 106 -2.70 2.73 2.18
N VAL A 107 -3.52 3.67 2.66
CA VAL A 107 -3.07 5.02 3.01
C VAL A 107 -2.26 4.96 4.30
N ILE A 108 -1.01 5.43 4.26
CA ILE A 108 -0.12 5.37 5.43
C ILE A 108 -0.50 6.42 6.49
N GLU A 109 -0.91 7.62 6.05
CA GLU A 109 -1.33 8.71 6.93
C GLU A 109 -2.66 9.31 6.46
N PRO A 110 -3.78 9.07 7.16
CA PRO A 110 -5.12 9.43 6.69
C PRO A 110 -5.32 10.95 6.53
N ASN A 111 -4.58 11.75 7.29
CA ASN A 111 -4.71 13.20 7.30
C ASN A 111 -3.70 13.94 6.40
N ASN A 112 -2.77 13.22 5.77
CA ASN A 112 -1.70 13.83 4.99
C ASN A 112 -2.24 14.52 3.74
N ILE A 113 -2.06 15.84 3.66
CA ILE A 113 -2.60 16.65 2.56
C ILE A 113 -1.88 16.39 1.23
N ALA A 114 -0.62 15.96 1.25
CA ALA A 114 0.12 15.66 0.03
C ALA A 114 -0.37 14.35 -0.60
N ILE A 115 -0.65 13.32 0.22
CA ILE A 115 -1.27 12.06 -0.24
C ILE A 115 -2.65 12.35 -0.83
N TYR A 116 -3.49 13.11 -0.12
CA TYR A 116 -4.80 13.54 -0.62
C TYR A 116 -4.70 14.20 -2.01
N LYS A 117 -3.83 15.19 -2.17
CA LYS A 117 -3.66 15.89 -3.44
C LYS A 117 -3.18 14.98 -4.57
N ALA A 118 -2.23 14.07 -4.28
CA ALA A 118 -1.74 13.12 -5.28
C ALA A 118 -2.84 12.12 -5.71
N MET A 119 -3.70 11.68 -4.79
CA MET A 119 -4.88 10.87 -5.13
C MET A 119 -5.87 11.64 -6.02
N LYS A 120 -6.18 12.90 -5.70
CA LYS A 120 -7.04 13.75 -6.55
C LYS A 120 -6.45 13.99 -7.94
N GLU A 121 -5.13 14.08 -8.05
CA GLU A 121 -4.45 14.25 -9.34
C GLU A 121 -4.62 13.01 -10.23
N LEU A 122 -4.55 11.79 -9.67
CA LEU A 122 -4.87 10.56 -10.39
C LEU A 122 -6.32 10.55 -10.90
N GLU A 123 -7.29 10.89 -10.03
CA GLU A 123 -8.70 10.94 -10.41
C GLU A 123 -8.97 11.95 -11.53
N ALA A 124 -8.30 13.11 -11.50
CA ALA A 124 -8.42 14.13 -12.53
C ALA A 124 -7.93 13.66 -13.92
N GLN A 125 -7.07 12.64 -13.95
CA GLN A 125 -6.59 11.99 -15.19
C GLN A 125 -7.43 10.78 -15.60
N GLY A 126 -8.52 10.50 -14.88
CA GLY A 126 -9.41 9.36 -15.15
C GLY A 126 -8.95 8.04 -14.53
N ILE A 127 -7.86 8.03 -13.75
CA ILE A 127 -7.38 6.86 -13.02
C ILE A 127 -8.31 6.65 -11.81
N LYS A 128 -8.85 5.44 -11.65
CA LYS A 128 -9.68 5.12 -10.48
C LYS A 128 -8.83 4.97 -9.23
N VAL A 129 -9.20 5.67 -8.16
CA VAL A 129 -8.52 5.54 -6.86
C VAL A 129 -9.43 4.80 -5.88
N ILE A 130 -8.91 3.75 -5.27
CA ILE A 130 -9.60 2.89 -4.29
C ILE A 130 -8.70 2.82 -3.06
N THR A 131 -9.24 3.00 -1.86
CA THR A 131 -8.45 2.70 -0.66
C THR A 131 -8.69 1.26 -0.23
N ILE A 132 -7.64 0.61 0.28
CA ILE A 132 -7.70 -0.76 0.74
C ILE A 132 -6.97 -0.91 2.07
N ASP A 133 -7.52 -1.70 3.00
CA ASP A 133 -6.98 -1.94 4.35
C ASP A 133 -6.94 -0.69 5.25
N SER A 134 -6.16 0.33 4.89
CA SER A 134 -6.11 1.64 5.55
C SER A 134 -6.71 2.74 4.66
N ASP A 135 -7.64 3.50 5.21
CA ASP A 135 -8.37 4.54 4.48
C ASP A 135 -7.77 5.94 4.66
N ILE A 136 -8.14 6.86 3.78
CA ILE A 136 -7.94 8.29 4.00
C ILE A 136 -8.96 8.80 5.03
N ALA A 137 -8.69 9.93 5.68
CA ALA A 137 -9.61 10.51 6.66
C ALA A 137 -11.01 10.76 6.04
N THR A 138 -12.07 10.52 6.81
CA THR A 138 -13.48 10.67 6.36
C THR A 138 -13.76 12.04 5.73
N ALA A 139 -13.17 13.12 6.26
CA ALA A 139 -13.32 14.47 5.70
C ALA A 139 -12.66 14.66 4.31
N LYS A 140 -11.89 13.68 3.85
CA LYS A 140 -11.17 13.62 2.57
C LYS A 140 -11.59 12.39 1.73
N ALA A 141 -12.71 11.76 2.08
CA ALA A 141 -13.21 10.56 1.40
C ALA A 141 -13.56 10.80 -0.08
N ASP A 142 -13.65 12.06 -0.50
CA ASP A 142 -13.80 12.47 -1.91
C ASP A 142 -12.57 12.20 -2.79
N ALA A 143 -11.46 11.73 -2.23
CA ALA A 143 -10.26 11.31 -2.97
C ALA A 143 -10.26 9.85 -3.41
N ARG A 144 -11.34 9.11 -3.13
CA ARG A 144 -11.48 7.70 -3.49
C ARG A 144 -12.88 7.39 -4.00
N THR A 145 -12.97 6.33 -4.80
CA THR A 145 -14.25 5.77 -5.27
C THR A 145 -14.89 4.89 -4.19
N VAL A 146 -14.12 4.02 -3.55
CA VAL A 146 -14.58 3.06 -2.53
C VAL A 146 -13.43 2.69 -1.60
N TYR A 147 -13.78 2.24 -0.40
CA TYR A 147 -12.86 1.64 0.56
C TYR A 147 -13.18 0.15 0.67
N ILE A 148 -12.13 -0.68 0.61
CA ILE A 148 -12.23 -2.12 0.78
C ILE A 148 -11.39 -2.48 2.00
N GLY A 149 -12.02 -2.92 3.08
CA GLY A 149 -11.27 -3.27 4.28
C GLY A 149 -12.10 -3.97 5.33
N THR A 150 -11.45 -4.24 6.45
CA THR A 150 -12.07 -4.92 7.59
C THR A 150 -13.01 -3.96 8.32
N ASP A 151 -14.13 -4.47 8.86
CA ASP A 151 -14.85 -3.74 9.91
C ASP A 151 -13.99 -3.74 11.18
N ASN A 152 -13.25 -2.65 11.36
CA ASN A 152 -12.26 -2.53 12.43
C ASN A 152 -12.90 -2.48 13.83
N MET A 153 -14.15 -2.01 13.96
CA MET A 153 -14.87 -2.09 15.22
C MET A 153 -15.24 -3.54 15.53
N ALA A 154 -15.73 -4.28 14.55
CA ALA A 154 -16.03 -5.71 14.73
C ALA A 154 -14.78 -6.53 15.05
N ALA A 155 -13.67 -6.30 14.35
CA ALA A 155 -12.40 -6.96 14.63
C ALA A 155 -11.90 -6.67 16.05
N GLY A 156 -11.98 -5.40 16.48
CA GLY A 156 -11.68 -5.01 17.86
C GLY A 156 -12.56 -5.73 18.87
N ARG A 157 -13.87 -5.81 18.62
CA ARG A 157 -14.80 -6.53 19.50
C ARG A 157 -14.46 -8.00 19.65
N GLU A 158 -14.10 -8.68 18.57
CA GLU A 158 -13.68 -10.08 18.65
C GLU A 158 -12.39 -10.24 19.48
N LEU A 159 -11.43 -9.31 19.33
CA LEU A 159 -10.22 -9.30 20.16
C LEU A 159 -10.54 -9.05 21.65
N GLY A 160 -11.44 -8.12 21.95
CA GLY A 160 -11.87 -7.83 23.32
C GLY A 160 -12.57 -9.02 23.98
N LYS A 161 -13.42 -9.74 23.24
CA LYS A 161 -14.03 -10.99 23.72
C LYS A 161 -12.99 -12.05 24.04
N ALA A 162 -11.98 -12.21 23.17
CA ALA A 162 -10.89 -13.15 23.38
C ALA A 162 -10.07 -12.79 24.63
N ALA A 163 -9.72 -11.52 24.80
CA ALA A 163 -8.99 -11.05 25.97
C ALA A 163 -9.78 -11.29 27.27
N LYS A 164 -11.08 -11.00 27.28
CA LYS A 164 -11.96 -11.27 28.43
C LYS A 164 -12.02 -12.76 28.78
N ALA A 165 -12.11 -13.63 27.78
CA ALA A 165 -12.13 -15.07 27.99
C ALA A 165 -10.80 -15.61 28.57
N LEU A 166 -9.68 -14.96 28.24
CA LEU A 166 -8.34 -15.37 28.69
C LEU A 166 -7.96 -14.80 30.06
N ALA A 167 -8.27 -13.53 30.32
CA ALA A 167 -7.88 -12.84 31.56
C ALA A 167 -8.77 -13.23 32.75
N GLY A 168 -10.04 -13.58 32.49
CA GLY A 168 -10.98 -14.04 33.51
C GLY A 168 -11.81 -12.90 34.13
N GLU A 169 -12.31 -13.13 35.34
CA GLU A 169 -13.04 -12.13 36.10
C GLU A 169 -12.07 -11.25 36.89
N GLY A 170 -12.30 -9.93 36.88
CA GLY A 170 -11.47 -8.98 37.60
C GLY A 170 -11.32 -7.66 36.85
N GLU A 171 -10.63 -6.71 37.50
CA GLU A 171 -10.12 -5.51 36.85
C GLU A 171 -8.78 -5.85 36.19
N HIS A 172 -8.61 -5.42 34.95
CA HIS A 172 -7.44 -5.66 34.12
C HIS A 172 -6.95 -4.34 33.54
N ALA A 173 -5.63 -4.17 33.46
CA ALA A 173 -5.00 -3.01 32.84
C ALA A 173 -4.33 -3.45 31.54
N TYR A 174 -4.59 -2.73 30.45
CA TYR A 174 -4.08 -3.11 29.14
C TYR A 174 -3.34 -2.00 28.42
N ALA A 175 -2.29 -2.39 27.69
CA ALA A 175 -1.64 -1.53 26.70
C ALA A 175 -2.01 -1.97 25.29
N ALA A 176 -2.28 -1.00 24.41
CA ALA A 176 -2.49 -1.22 22.99
C ALA A 176 -1.26 -0.80 22.18
N PHE A 177 -0.93 -1.59 21.15
CA PHE A 177 0.24 -1.37 20.30
C PHE A 177 -0.19 -1.38 18.82
N SER A 178 0.22 -0.36 18.08
CA SER A 178 -0.02 -0.24 16.64
C SER A 178 1.08 0.62 15.99
N GLY A 179 1.23 0.56 14.66
CA GLY A 179 2.17 1.46 13.99
C GLY A 179 1.77 2.93 14.13
N TYR A 180 0.54 3.27 13.77
CA TYR A 180 0.00 4.62 13.90
C TYR A 180 -1.37 4.59 14.62
N PRO A 181 -1.42 4.88 15.94
CA PRO A 181 -2.65 4.76 16.74
C PRO A 181 -3.82 5.61 16.24
N ASP A 182 -3.54 6.74 15.59
CA ASP A 182 -4.53 7.69 15.07
C ASP A 182 -5.14 7.28 13.72
N THR A 183 -4.68 6.17 13.12
CA THR A 183 -5.30 5.64 11.91
C THR A 183 -6.69 5.08 12.22
N ASP A 184 -7.61 5.21 11.26
CA ASP A 184 -9.02 4.79 11.46
C ASP A 184 -9.13 3.31 11.82
N ASN A 185 -8.31 2.46 11.20
CA ASN A 185 -8.28 1.03 11.49
C ASN A 185 -7.73 0.72 12.89
N ALA A 186 -6.62 1.34 13.31
CA ALA A 186 -6.04 1.13 14.63
C ALA A 186 -6.97 1.63 15.74
N SER A 187 -7.40 2.89 15.64
CA SER A 187 -8.28 3.52 16.63
C SER A 187 -9.61 2.77 16.80
N LYS A 188 -10.25 2.33 15.71
CA LYS A 188 -11.48 1.52 15.79
C LYS A 188 -11.27 0.13 16.38
N ARG A 189 -10.12 -0.53 16.11
CA ARG A 189 -9.82 -1.82 16.74
C ARG A 189 -9.62 -1.68 18.25
N VAL A 190 -8.90 -0.64 18.70
CA VAL A 190 -8.73 -0.36 20.13
C VAL A 190 -10.07 0.01 20.79
N ALA A 191 -10.90 0.82 20.13
CA ALA A 191 -12.22 1.17 20.63
C ALA A 191 -13.14 -0.07 20.73
N GLY A 192 -13.20 -0.89 19.68
CA GLY A 192 -13.97 -2.14 19.68
C GLY A 192 -13.48 -3.13 20.73
N PHE A 193 -12.17 -3.19 20.98
CA PHE A 193 -11.59 -3.98 22.07
C PHE A 193 -12.14 -3.54 23.41
N GLY A 194 -12.05 -2.24 23.74
CA GLY A 194 -12.56 -1.70 25.00
C GLY A 194 -14.07 -1.92 25.15
N GLU A 195 -14.85 -1.73 24.09
CA GLU A 195 -16.30 -1.96 24.06
C GLU A 195 -16.66 -3.41 24.45
N ALA A 196 -15.98 -4.40 23.88
CA ALA A 196 -16.30 -5.82 24.12
C ALA A 196 -15.67 -6.40 25.39
N ALA A 197 -14.47 -5.95 25.75
CA ALA A 197 -13.82 -6.36 27.00
C ALA A 197 -14.61 -5.82 28.21
N GLY A 198 -15.13 -4.59 28.10
CA GLY A 198 -16.00 -3.94 29.07
C GLY A 198 -15.24 -3.07 30.07
N GLU A 199 -15.98 -2.45 30.98
CA GLU A 199 -15.44 -1.43 31.88
C GLU A 199 -14.34 -1.93 32.81
N SER A 200 -14.26 -3.23 33.10
CA SER A 200 -13.23 -3.80 33.95
C SER A 200 -11.85 -3.88 33.25
N PHE A 201 -11.77 -3.59 31.95
CA PHE A 201 -10.50 -3.45 31.22
C PHE A 201 -10.18 -1.97 31.03
N LYS A 202 -9.10 -1.49 31.64
CA LYS A 202 -8.67 -0.09 31.58
C LYS A 202 -7.48 0.06 30.64
N LEU A 203 -7.61 0.94 29.65
CA LEU A 203 -6.50 1.30 28.77
C LEU A 203 -5.49 2.15 29.54
N THR A 204 -4.28 1.63 29.72
CA THR A 204 -3.17 2.33 30.40
C THR A 204 -2.28 3.06 29.41
N GLU A 205 -1.99 2.44 28.26
CA GLU A 205 -1.10 2.99 27.23
C GLU A 205 -1.61 2.66 25.83
N ASN A 206 -1.43 3.58 24.87
CA ASN A 206 -1.72 3.36 23.45
C ASN A 206 -0.53 3.85 22.61
N LEU A 207 0.35 2.92 22.23
CA LEU A 207 1.70 3.22 21.78
C LEU A 207 1.85 3.00 20.28
N GLY A 208 2.35 4.04 19.60
CA GLY A 208 2.72 4.04 18.19
C GLY A 208 4.17 3.61 17.96
N ASP A 209 4.42 2.81 16.93
CA ASP A 209 5.77 2.34 16.57
C ASP A 209 6.24 2.72 15.17
N GLU A 210 5.39 3.35 14.35
CA GLU A 210 5.71 3.86 13.01
C GLU A 210 6.34 2.81 12.07
N LEU A 211 5.83 1.57 12.10
CA LEU A 211 6.36 0.41 11.34
C LEU A 211 7.79 0.00 11.76
N ASN A 212 8.32 0.54 12.84
CA ASN A 212 9.66 0.23 13.32
C ASN A 212 9.60 -0.92 14.35
N HIS A 213 10.00 -2.12 13.94
CA HIS A 213 10.00 -3.31 14.79
C HIS A 213 10.80 -3.14 16.10
N SER A 214 11.94 -2.45 16.05
CA SER A 214 12.73 -2.18 17.27
C SER A 214 12.00 -1.23 18.22
N THR A 215 11.27 -0.25 17.68
CA THR A 215 10.37 0.61 18.46
C THR A 215 9.20 -0.20 19.01
N ALA A 216 8.60 -1.10 18.23
CA ALA A 216 7.50 -1.94 18.69
C ALA A 216 7.90 -2.76 19.94
N GLN A 217 9.02 -3.48 19.90
CA GLN A 217 9.52 -4.22 21.06
C GLN A 217 9.88 -3.30 22.24
N ARG A 218 10.53 -2.15 21.97
CA ARG A 218 10.86 -1.17 23.01
C ARG A 218 9.60 -0.63 23.70
N ASN A 219 8.55 -0.33 22.95
CA ASN A 219 7.27 0.13 23.49
C ASN A 219 6.67 -0.92 24.44
N VAL A 220 6.73 -2.21 24.10
CA VAL A 220 6.28 -3.27 25.02
C VAL A 220 7.10 -3.28 26.31
N ARG A 221 8.44 -3.19 26.22
CA ARG A 221 9.31 -3.12 27.40
C ARG A 221 8.97 -1.89 28.27
N THR A 222 8.84 -0.72 27.65
CA THR A 222 8.49 0.53 28.34
C THR A 222 7.13 0.45 29.03
N ALA A 223 6.12 -0.12 28.39
CA ALA A 223 4.81 -0.30 29.01
C ALA A 223 4.90 -1.18 30.26
N LEU A 224 5.58 -2.32 30.17
CA LEU A 224 5.75 -3.25 31.30
C LEU A 224 6.64 -2.70 32.41
N ASP A 225 7.66 -1.90 32.08
CA ASP A 225 8.56 -1.31 33.07
C ASP A 225 7.88 -0.18 33.86
N ASN A 226 7.10 0.66 33.17
CA ASN A 226 6.47 1.84 33.77
C ASN A 226 5.14 1.54 34.46
N HIS A 227 4.44 0.48 34.05
CA HIS A 227 3.09 0.15 34.53
C HIS A 227 3.03 -1.33 34.93
N GLN A 228 3.40 -1.60 36.19
CA GLN A 228 3.47 -2.96 36.75
C GLN A 228 2.09 -3.62 36.88
N GLU A 229 1.02 -2.84 36.80
CA GLU A 229 -0.36 -3.32 36.83
C GLU A 229 -0.84 -3.91 35.49
N ILE A 230 -0.13 -3.66 34.38
CA ILE A 230 -0.53 -4.16 33.07
C ILE A 230 -0.44 -5.69 33.03
N ASP A 231 -1.58 -6.33 32.79
CA ASP A 231 -1.72 -7.78 32.68
C ASP A 231 -2.25 -8.22 31.30
N VAL A 232 -2.59 -7.28 30.42
CA VAL A 232 -3.05 -7.55 29.06
C VAL A 232 -2.30 -6.69 28.04
N LEU A 233 -1.69 -7.34 27.04
CA LEU A 233 -0.97 -6.67 25.95
C LEU A 233 -1.71 -6.88 24.63
N CYS A 234 -2.23 -5.79 24.05
CA CYS A 234 -3.11 -5.81 22.90
C CYS A 234 -2.37 -5.38 21.62
N GLY A 235 -1.97 -6.35 20.79
CA GLY A 235 -1.34 -6.09 19.50
C GLY A 235 -2.38 -5.89 18.39
N ILE A 236 -2.37 -4.72 17.72
CA ILE A 236 -3.43 -4.32 16.77
C ILE A 236 -3.02 -4.54 15.31
N TRP A 237 -1.75 -4.34 14.96
CA TRP A 237 -1.21 -4.62 13.62
C TRP A 237 -0.50 -5.96 13.58
N ALA A 238 -0.29 -6.48 12.35
CA ALA A 238 0.13 -7.85 12.09
C ALA A 238 1.39 -8.26 12.88
N TYR A 239 2.36 -7.37 13.00
CA TYR A 239 3.63 -7.65 13.70
C TYR A 239 3.60 -7.37 15.21
N ASN A 240 2.59 -6.67 15.74
CA ASN A 240 2.60 -6.27 17.16
C ASN A 240 2.50 -7.47 18.10
N ALA A 241 1.67 -8.47 17.77
CA ALA A 241 1.57 -9.68 18.58
C ALA A 241 2.91 -10.44 18.62
N HIS A 242 3.67 -10.47 17.53
CA HIS A 242 5.00 -11.05 17.49
C HIS A 242 5.98 -10.30 18.40
N ALA A 243 6.03 -8.96 18.29
CA ALA A 243 6.87 -8.12 19.14
C ALA A 243 6.54 -8.28 20.64
N ILE A 244 5.26 -8.39 20.98
CA ILE A 244 4.79 -8.68 22.36
C ILE A 244 5.34 -10.03 22.82
N VAL A 245 5.15 -11.10 22.05
CA VAL A 245 5.59 -12.45 22.42
C VAL A 245 7.10 -12.53 22.58
N GLU A 246 7.87 -11.86 21.73
CA GLU A 246 9.34 -11.79 21.85
C GLU A 246 9.75 -11.17 23.19
N VAL A 247 9.17 -10.02 23.55
CA VAL A 247 9.52 -9.32 24.79
C VAL A 247 9.07 -10.06 26.04
N VAL A 248 7.88 -10.68 26.03
CA VAL A 248 7.39 -11.47 27.18
C VAL A 248 8.30 -12.67 27.42
N LYS A 249 8.70 -13.39 26.36
CA LYS A 249 9.62 -14.53 26.46
C LYS A 249 11.04 -14.18 26.93
N GLU A 250 11.49 -12.94 26.71
CA GLU A 250 12.78 -12.47 27.24
C GLU A 250 12.74 -12.25 28.77
N ARG A 251 11.54 -12.09 29.35
CA ARG A 251 11.33 -11.77 30.76
C ARG A 251 10.96 -12.98 31.62
N ASP A 252 10.52 -14.07 31.00
CA ASP A 252 10.28 -15.38 31.64
C ASP A 252 11.59 -16.14 31.93
#